data_AF-A0A6C0HX30-F1
#
_entry.id   AF-A0A6C0HX30-F1
#
_cell.length_a   1.000
_cell.length_b   1.000
_cell.length_c   1.000
_cell.angle_alpha   90.00
_cell.angle_beta   90.00
_cell.angle_gamma   90.00
#
_symmetry.space_group_name_H-M   'P 1'
#
loop_
_entity.id
_entity.type
_entity.pdbx_description
1 polymer ?
#
loop_
_entity_poly.entity_id
_entity_poly.type
_entity_poly.pdbx_seq_one_letter_code
_entity_poly.pdbx_strand_id
1 'polypeptide(L)'
;MVDALEDNNNDTKLTDMINNDVEWTIEHENILIEWADKAMCYRWLHSKANSMYAHLNAWYTIPVIIISTLTGTANFAQERVPINYQNYFVMIVGGFNILAGIITTIQQFLKVTQLSEAHRVSSIAWDKFYRNVKIELAKHPSERMPVSQMIKLSKEEFDRLMETSPVIPDKTIKAFKDAFKNSGDFSKIVKPEICDVLVSTDMYRNPWFNDENKEKKMKEMVALQVSKDNKLKIFNETNTNIVKDFKKTFFDLNNREPLDSEIVDNLKDKIELSILTKIIDSLREPLNMVIPEDSGDNDENV
;
A
#
# COMPACT_ATOMS: atom_id res chain seq x y z
N MET A 1 -38.70 12.03 12.12
CA MET A 1 -37.42 11.51 12.66
C MET A 1 -37.28 10.05 12.26
N VAL A 2 -37.34 9.76 10.95
CA VAL A 2 -37.15 8.42 10.37
C VAL A 2 -36.39 8.50 9.03
N ASP A 3 -36.38 9.64 8.34
CA ASP A 3 -35.77 9.76 7.00
C ASP A 3 -34.26 10.07 6.97
N ALA A 4 -33.49 9.79 8.03
CA ALA A 4 -32.05 10.11 8.08
C ALA A 4 -31.13 8.88 8.21
N LEU A 5 -31.67 7.66 8.10
CA LEU A 5 -30.92 6.42 8.31
C LEU A 5 -30.76 5.55 7.05
N GLU A 6 -31.40 5.87 5.93
CA GLU A 6 -31.30 5.06 4.69
C GLU A 6 -30.18 5.51 3.73
N ASP A 7 -29.76 6.79 3.75
CA ASP A 7 -28.73 7.29 2.81
C ASP A 7 -27.31 6.79 3.12
N ASN A 8 -26.98 6.54 4.40
CA ASN A 8 -25.63 6.05 4.78
C ASN A 8 -25.36 4.61 4.31
N ASN A 9 -26.41 3.82 4.05
CA ASN A 9 -26.27 2.42 3.65
C ASN A 9 -26.00 2.26 2.14
N ASN A 10 -26.41 3.25 1.33
CA ASN A 10 -26.15 3.25 -0.11
C ASN A 10 -24.76 3.79 -0.45
N ASP A 11 -24.26 4.79 0.27
CA ASP A 11 -22.88 5.26 0.10
C ASP A 11 -21.86 4.19 0.51
N THR A 12 -22.13 3.46 1.60
CA THR A 12 -21.27 2.34 2.05
C THR A 12 -21.26 1.19 1.03
N LYS A 13 -22.41 0.87 0.42
CA LYS A 13 -22.51 -0.14 -0.66
C LYS A 13 -21.88 0.31 -1.98
N LEU A 14 -21.90 1.61 -2.30
CA LEU A 14 -21.22 2.15 -3.48
C LEU A 14 -19.69 2.11 -3.30
N THR A 15 -19.19 2.40 -2.09
CA THR A 15 -17.75 2.28 -1.81
C THR A 15 -17.26 0.84 -1.87
N ASP A 16 -18.08 -0.15 -1.47
CA ASP A 16 -17.72 -1.56 -1.55
C ASP A 16 -17.74 -2.11 -2.98
N MET A 17 -18.58 -1.56 -3.88
CA MET A 17 -18.62 -1.90 -5.30
C MET A 17 -17.48 -1.30 -6.15
N ILE A 18 -16.73 -0.33 -5.60
CA ILE A 18 -15.52 0.26 -6.24
C ILE A 18 -14.24 -0.40 -5.68
N ASN A 19 -14.33 -1.52 -4.97
CA ASN A 19 -13.19 -2.42 -4.87
C ASN A 19 -13.08 -3.19 -6.19
N ASN A 20 -12.54 -2.52 -7.21
CA ASN A 20 -11.71 -3.24 -8.17
C ASN A 20 -10.59 -3.84 -7.33
N ASP A 21 -10.72 -5.12 -6.96
CA ASP A 21 -9.65 -5.87 -6.33
C ASP A 21 -8.46 -5.83 -7.30
N VAL A 22 -7.57 -4.88 -7.06
CA VAL A 22 -6.35 -4.73 -7.83
C VAL A 22 -5.55 -6.01 -7.59
N GLU A 23 -5.36 -6.79 -8.65
CA GLU A 23 -4.57 -8.01 -8.55
C GLU A 23 -3.13 -7.68 -8.12
N TRP A 24 -2.52 -8.61 -7.39
CA TRP A 24 -1.12 -8.51 -7.02
C TRP A 24 -0.25 -8.48 -8.28
N THR A 25 0.61 -7.47 -8.39
CA THR A 25 1.57 -7.35 -9.48
C THR A 25 2.99 -7.39 -8.92
N ILE A 26 3.96 -7.68 -9.79
CA ILE A 26 5.37 -7.79 -9.39
C ILE A 26 5.89 -6.44 -8.85
N GLU A 27 5.40 -5.32 -9.39
CA GLU A 27 5.76 -3.99 -8.91
C GLU A 27 5.32 -3.75 -7.47
N HIS A 28 4.13 -4.22 -7.09
CA HIS A 28 3.64 -4.15 -5.71
C HIS A 28 4.50 -4.99 -4.76
N GLU A 29 4.92 -6.18 -5.19
CA GLU A 29 5.81 -7.04 -4.41
C GLU A 29 7.20 -6.40 -4.25
N ASN A 30 7.75 -5.81 -5.30
CA ASN A 30 9.05 -5.13 -5.26
C ASN A 30 9.09 -3.99 -4.24
N ILE A 31 8.02 -3.20 -4.13
CA ILE A 31 7.91 -2.13 -3.12
C ILE A 31 8.00 -2.72 -1.71
N LEU A 32 7.26 -3.81 -1.45
CA LEU A 32 7.26 -4.47 -0.15
C LEU A 32 8.61 -5.14 0.17
N ILE A 33 9.25 -5.76 -0.82
CA ILE A 33 10.59 -6.34 -0.68
C ILE A 33 11.60 -5.26 -0.29
N GLU A 34 11.58 -4.11 -0.96
CA GLU A 34 12.45 -2.98 -0.63
C GLU A 34 12.25 -2.51 0.81
N TRP A 35 11.00 -2.32 1.24
CA TRP A 35 10.70 -1.91 2.62
C TRP A 35 11.13 -2.98 3.63
N ALA A 36 10.96 -4.25 3.31
CA ALA A 36 11.39 -5.37 4.17
C ALA A 36 12.92 -5.41 4.31
N ASP A 37 13.66 -5.22 3.23
CA ASP A 37 15.13 -5.18 3.22
C ASP A 37 15.66 -3.98 4.03
N LYS A 38 15.08 -2.79 3.81
CA LYS A 38 15.40 -1.59 4.60
C LYS A 38 15.10 -1.82 6.08
N ALA A 39 13.94 -2.40 6.41
CA ALA A 39 13.56 -2.73 7.78
C ALA A 39 14.51 -3.74 8.44
N MET A 40 15.00 -4.73 7.70
CA MET A 40 16.01 -5.67 8.20
C MET A 40 17.31 -4.94 8.58
N CYS A 41 17.76 -4.01 7.73
CA CYS A 41 18.94 -3.20 8.00
C CYS A 41 18.73 -2.33 9.25
N TYR A 42 17.59 -1.63 9.35
CA TYR A 42 17.24 -0.82 10.52
C TYR A 42 17.18 -1.66 11.81
N ARG A 43 16.55 -2.85 11.76
CA ARG A 43 16.52 -3.77 12.91
C ARG A 43 17.93 -4.05 13.41
N TRP A 44 18.86 -4.37 12.52
CA TRP A 44 20.25 -4.67 12.88
C TRP A 44 20.95 -3.44 13.49
N LEU A 45 20.81 -2.28 12.85
CA LEU A 45 21.41 -1.02 13.32
C LEU A 45 20.91 -0.65 14.72
N HIS A 46 19.60 -0.68 14.94
CA HIS A 46 19.01 -0.41 16.25
C HIS A 46 19.41 -1.45 17.30
N SER A 47 19.47 -2.74 16.95
CA SER A 47 19.92 -3.80 17.86
C SER A 47 21.37 -3.57 18.32
N LYS A 48 22.24 -3.22 17.37
CA LYS A 48 23.66 -2.97 17.67
C LYS A 48 23.86 -1.68 18.47
N ALA A 49 23.11 -0.63 18.16
CA ALA A 49 23.10 0.61 18.93
C ALA A 49 22.62 0.37 20.37
N ASN A 50 21.54 -0.40 20.57
CA ASN A 50 21.08 -0.79 21.91
C ASN A 50 22.18 -1.51 22.70
N SER A 51 22.87 -2.49 22.11
CA SER A 51 23.97 -3.18 22.78
C SER A 51 25.11 -2.23 23.19
N MET A 52 25.45 -1.26 22.34
CA MET A 52 26.44 -0.23 22.66
C MET A 52 26.01 0.64 23.85
N TYR A 53 24.77 1.15 23.83
CA TYR A 53 24.26 2.00 24.90
C TYR A 53 24.02 1.24 26.20
N ALA A 54 23.65 -0.05 26.14
CA ALA A 54 23.53 -0.90 27.31
C ALA A 54 24.87 -1.10 28.02
N HIS A 55 25.95 -1.32 27.26
CA HIS A 55 27.31 -1.39 27.81
C HIS A 55 27.76 -0.05 28.39
N LEU A 56 27.50 1.06 27.69
CA LEU A 56 27.83 2.38 28.19
C LEU A 56 27.06 2.71 29.48
N ASN A 57 25.77 2.34 29.55
CA ASN A 57 24.95 2.51 30.74
C ASN A 57 25.52 1.73 31.93
N ALA A 58 25.91 0.47 31.72
CA ALA A 58 26.55 -0.33 32.76
C ALA A 58 27.88 0.29 33.21
N TRP A 59 28.67 0.83 32.28
CA TRP A 59 29.96 1.45 32.58
C TRP A 59 29.84 2.74 33.39
N TYR A 60 28.76 3.51 33.23
CA TYR A 60 28.46 4.65 34.12
C TYR A 60 27.87 4.23 35.45
N THR A 61 26.93 3.28 35.43
CA THR A 61 26.12 2.93 36.62
C THR A 61 26.91 2.13 37.64
N ILE A 62 27.72 1.14 37.21
CA ILE A 62 28.44 0.25 38.14
C ILE A 62 29.43 1.02 39.02
N PRO A 63 30.31 1.90 38.50
CA PRO A 63 31.21 2.69 39.34
C PRO A 63 30.46 3.60 40.32
N VAL A 64 29.36 4.21 39.88
CA VAL A 64 28.53 5.06 40.76
C VAL A 64 27.96 4.22 41.91
N ILE A 65 27.39 3.04 41.65
CA ILE A 65 26.88 2.16 42.71
C ILE A 65 27.97 1.79 43.72
N ILE A 66 29.16 1.41 43.24
CA ILE A 66 30.27 1.03 44.10
C ILE A 66 30.70 2.23 44.96
N ILE A 67 30.91 3.40 44.34
CA ILE A 67 31.31 4.62 45.07
C ILE A 67 30.23 4.99 46.09
N SER A 68 28.96 5.06 45.71
CA SER A 68 27.86 5.43 46.59
C SER A 68 27.66 4.46 47.76
N THR A 69 27.89 3.17 47.54
CA THR A 69 27.78 2.16 48.60
C THR A 69 28.96 2.29 49.58
N LEU A 70 30.19 2.44 49.07
CA LEU A 70 31.38 2.64 49.88
C LEU A 70 31.33 3.94 50.66
N THR A 71 30.94 5.06 50.04
CA THR A 71 30.80 6.35 50.72
C THR A 71 29.64 6.37 51.70
N GLY A 72 28.54 5.67 51.39
CA GLY A 72 27.42 5.45 52.31
C GLY A 72 27.88 4.77 53.59
N THR A 73 28.59 3.64 53.49
CA THR A 73 29.17 2.97 54.67
C THR A 73 30.25 3.80 55.36
N ALA A 74 31.08 4.52 54.60
CA ALA A 74 32.13 5.38 55.14
C ALA A 74 31.57 6.51 56.01
N ASN A 75 30.46 7.13 55.61
CA ASN A 75 29.76 8.13 56.42
C ASN A 75 29.31 7.58 57.77
N PHE A 76 28.77 6.35 57.82
CA PHE A 76 28.40 5.70 59.08
C PHE A 76 29.62 5.33 59.96
N ALA A 77 30.77 5.05 59.34
CA ALA A 77 31.99 4.68 60.05
C ALA A 77 32.84 5.89 60.50
N GLN A 78 32.45 7.11 60.11
CA GLN A 78 33.22 8.34 60.36
C GLN A 78 33.54 8.55 61.84
N GLU A 79 32.58 8.30 62.74
CA GLU A 79 32.75 8.48 64.19
C GLU A 79 33.78 7.51 64.79
N ARG A 80 34.07 6.40 64.11
CA ARG A 80 35.06 5.39 64.54
C ARG A 80 36.50 5.76 64.16
N VAL A 81 36.69 6.80 63.34
CA VAL A 81 38.01 7.28 62.92
C VAL A 81 38.60 8.18 64.02
N PRO A 82 39.90 8.08 64.36
CA PRO A 82 40.53 8.96 65.35
C PRO A 82 40.38 10.45 64.99
N ILE A 83 40.14 11.29 66.00
CA ILE A 83 39.82 12.73 65.86
C ILE A 83 40.82 13.48 64.95
N ASN A 84 42.11 13.13 65.03
CA ASN A 84 43.18 13.76 64.24
C ASN A 84 43.03 13.56 62.73
N TYR A 85 42.35 12.49 62.29
CA TYR A 85 42.18 12.13 60.86
C TYR A 85 40.75 12.31 60.35
N GLN A 86 39.78 12.61 61.23
CA GLN A 86 38.36 12.73 60.87
C GLN A 86 38.13 13.78 59.76
N ASN A 87 38.75 14.96 59.86
CA ASN A 87 38.57 16.02 58.85
C ASN A 87 39.04 15.58 57.46
N TYR A 88 40.19 14.91 57.36
CA TYR A 88 40.70 14.39 56.08
C TYR A 88 39.80 13.28 55.54
N PHE A 89 39.31 12.39 56.41
CA PHE A 89 38.40 11.32 56.04
C PHE A 89 37.09 11.87 55.45
N VAL A 90 36.48 12.86 56.11
CA VAL A 90 35.27 13.54 55.63
C VAL A 90 35.49 14.18 54.26
N MET A 91 36.64 14.84 54.07
CA MET A 91 36.95 15.50 52.80
C MET A 91 37.07 14.49 51.65
N ILE A 92 37.71 13.35 51.87
CA ILE A 92 37.85 12.28 50.87
C ILE A 92 36.48 11.68 50.53
N VAL A 93 35.68 11.33 51.55
CA VAL A 93 34.33 10.76 51.34
C VAL A 93 33.41 11.75 50.62
N GLY A 94 33.48 13.04 51.00
CA GLY A 94 32.79 14.13 50.31
C GLY A 94 33.21 14.27 48.84
N GLY A 95 34.51 14.16 48.55
CA GLY A 95 35.04 14.18 47.18
C GLY A 95 34.49 13.06 46.30
N PHE A 96 34.44 11.82 46.82
CA PHE A 96 33.85 10.69 46.11
C PHE A 96 32.34 10.85 45.88
N ASN A 97 31.61 11.43 46.83
CA ASN A 97 30.18 11.73 46.65
C ASN A 97 29.95 12.75 45.54
N ILE A 98 30.76 13.81 45.46
CA ILE A 98 30.69 14.79 44.38
C ILE A 98 31.01 14.13 43.04
N LEU A 99 32.05 13.29 42.98
CA LEU A 99 32.42 12.55 41.76
C LEU A 99 31.28 11.64 41.28
N ALA A 100 30.68 10.86 42.19
CA ALA A 100 29.54 10.00 41.85
C ALA A 100 28.34 10.83 41.36
N GLY A 101 28.09 11.99 41.97
CA GLY A 101 27.07 12.93 41.53
C GLY A 101 27.32 13.46 40.12
N ILE A 102 28.55 13.90 39.80
CA ILE A 102 28.93 14.39 38.47
C ILE A 102 28.78 13.28 37.41
N ILE A 103 29.22 12.06 37.70
CA ILE A 103 29.06 10.94 36.77
C ILE A 103 27.58 10.69 36.49
N THR A 104 26.75 10.69 37.54
CA THR A 104 25.30 10.49 37.44
C THR A 104 24.63 11.59 36.62
N THR A 105 24.98 12.86 36.84
CA THR A 105 24.39 13.98 36.09
C THR A 105 24.81 13.96 34.62
N ILE A 106 26.06 13.60 34.30
CA ILE A 106 26.51 13.41 32.91
C ILE A 106 25.74 12.26 32.25
N GLN A 107 25.56 11.12 32.93
CA GLN A 107 24.80 9.98 32.40
C GLN A 107 23.34 10.37 32.09
N GLN A 108 22.70 11.13 32.99
CA GLN A 108 21.33 11.63 32.79
C GLN A 108 21.25 12.65 31.65
N PHE A 109 22.21 13.57 31.56
CA PHE A 109 22.29 14.56 30.48
C PHE A 109 22.45 13.90 29.10
N LEU A 110 23.31 12.89 29.00
CA LEU A 110 23.51 12.10 27.77
C LEU A 110 22.35 11.14 27.48
N LYS A 111 21.37 11.01 28.38
CA LYS A 111 20.18 10.17 28.23
C LYS A 111 20.50 8.70 27.88
N VAL A 112 21.61 8.16 28.37
CA VAL A 112 22.14 6.85 27.96
C VAL A 112 21.11 5.73 28.11
N THR A 113 20.42 5.68 29.26
CA THR A 113 19.37 4.69 29.54
C THR A 113 18.17 4.83 28.61
N GLN A 114 17.68 6.06 28.41
CA GLN A 114 16.52 6.35 27.57
C GLN A 114 16.81 6.00 26.11
N LEU A 115 18.02 6.33 25.63
CA LEU A 115 18.43 6.08 24.26
C LEU A 115 18.65 4.58 24.01
N SER A 116 19.22 3.84 24.97
CA SER A 116 19.31 2.37 24.90
C SER A 116 17.94 1.74 24.72
N GLU A 117 16.98 2.14 25.56
CA GLU A 117 15.62 1.59 25.52
C GLU A 117 14.89 1.99 24.23
N ALA A 118 15.04 3.22 23.77
CA ALA A 118 14.49 3.67 22.49
C ALA A 118 15.02 2.81 21.33
N HIS A 119 16.34 2.56 21.26
CA HIS A 119 16.90 1.66 20.24
C HIS A 119 16.40 0.23 20.39
N ARG A 120 16.21 -0.28 21.61
CA ARG A 120 15.64 -1.62 21.86
C ARG A 120 14.22 -1.74 21.29
N VAL A 121 13.36 -0.77 21.61
CA VAL A 121 11.97 -0.72 21.15
C VAL A 121 11.90 -0.61 19.63
N SER A 122 12.68 0.30 19.02
CA SER A 122 12.75 0.43 17.56
C SER A 122 13.22 -0.86 16.90
N SER A 123 14.24 -1.54 17.44
CA SER A 123 14.72 -2.81 16.87
C SER A 123 13.62 -3.88 16.82
N ILE A 124 12.82 -3.99 17.88
CA ILE A 124 11.69 -4.93 17.95
C ILE A 124 10.59 -4.54 16.97
N ALA A 125 10.29 -3.24 16.86
CA ALA A 125 9.24 -2.74 15.98
C ALA A 125 9.60 -2.95 14.50
N TRP A 126 10.84 -2.65 14.10
CA TRP A 126 11.38 -2.95 12.77
C TRP A 126 11.38 -4.45 12.47
N ASP A 127 11.71 -5.30 13.45
CA ASP A 127 11.65 -6.75 13.29
C ASP A 127 10.22 -7.27 13.08
N LYS A 128 9.25 -6.70 13.80
CA LYS A 128 7.82 -7.04 13.63
C LYS A 128 7.34 -6.67 12.23
N PHE A 129 7.66 -5.45 11.77
CA PHE A 129 7.34 -5.00 10.42
C PHE A 129 7.94 -5.92 9.35
N TYR A 130 9.25 -6.20 9.42
CA TYR A 130 9.93 -7.10 8.50
C TYR A 130 9.28 -8.49 8.44
N ARG A 131 8.97 -9.09 9.60
CA ARG A 131 8.33 -10.41 9.64
C ARG A 131 6.93 -10.40 9.05
N ASN A 132 6.14 -9.36 9.33
CA ASN A 132 4.79 -9.24 8.78
C ASN A 132 4.82 -9.17 7.25
N VAL A 133 5.66 -8.30 6.68
CA VAL A 133 5.81 -8.18 5.22
C VAL A 133 6.32 -9.48 4.61
N LYS A 134 7.33 -10.11 5.22
CA LYS A 134 7.88 -11.39 4.76
C LYS A 134 6.83 -12.52 4.75
N ILE A 135 6.01 -12.62 5.78
CA ILE A 135 4.96 -13.63 5.86
C ILE A 135 3.92 -13.38 4.76
N GLU A 136 3.54 -12.13 4.53
CA GLU A 136 2.55 -11.79 3.50
C GLU A 136 3.07 -12.11 2.09
N LEU A 137 4.33 -11.78 1.80
CA LEU A 137 4.99 -12.13 0.54
C LEU A 137 5.17 -13.66 0.37
N ALA A 138 5.28 -14.42 1.44
CA ALA A 138 5.43 -15.88 1.39
C ALA A 138 4.11 -16.63 1.11
N LYS A 139 2.95 -16.01 1.33
CA LYS A 139 1.64 -16.60 1.04
C LYS A 139 1.35 -16.65 -0.46
N HIS A 140 0.47 -17.56 -0.88
CA HIS A 140 -0.06 -17.55 -2.24
C HIS A 140 -0.90 -16.28 -2.49
N PRO A 141 -0.84 -15.63 -3.67
CA PRO A 141 -1.56 -14.37 -3.94
C PRO A 141 -3.06 -14.40 -3.62
N SER A 142 -3.71 -15.55 -3.75
CA SER A 142 -5.15 -15.74 -3.44
C SER A 142 -5.50 -15.73 -1.94
N GLU A 143 -4.51 -15.97 -1.07
CA GLU A 143 -4.70 -16.01 0.39
C GLU A 143 -4.23 -14.72 1.08
N ARG A 144 -3.71 -13.77 0.28
CA ARG A 144 -3.19 -12.50 0.77
C ARG A 144 -4.33 -11.51 1.01
N MET A 145 -4.03 -10.54 1.87
CA MET A 145 -4.90 -9.37 2.00
C MET A 145 -4.89 -8.54 0.69
N PRO A 146 -5.93 -7.72 0.45
CA PRO A 146 -5.97 -6.85 -0.72
C PRO A 146 -4.72 -5.97 -0.82
N VAL A 147 -4.12 -5.87 -2.01
CA VAL A 147 -2.83 -5.19 -2.22
C VAL A 147 -2.86 -3.72 -1.78
N SER A 148 -3.95 -3.02 -2.09
CA SER A 148 -4.16 -1.62 -1.71
C SER A 148 -4.11 -1.44 -0.19
N GLN A 149 -4.71 -2.38 0.54
CA GLN A 149 -4.71 -2.36 2.00
C GLN A 149 -3.31 -2.69 2.55
N MET A 150 -2.62 -3.68 1.98
CA MET A 150 -1.27 -4.06 2.42
C MET A 150 -0.27 -2.92 2.24
N ILE A 151 -0.27 -2.28 1.07
CA ILE A 151 0.64 -1.17 0.77
C ILE A 151 0.34 0.01 1.68
N LYS A 152 -0.93 0.36 1.88
CA LYS A 152 -1.32 1.47 2.78
C LYS A 152 -0.86 1.20 4.21
N LEU A 153 -1.16 0.03 4.76
CA LEU A 153 -0.77 -0.34 6.12
C LEU A 153 0.76 -0.36 6.28
N SER A 154 1.46 -0.93 5.29
CA SER A 154 2.92 -1.03 5.33
C SER A 154 3.58 0.35 5.22
N LYS A 155 3.05 1.24 4.38
CA LYS A 155 3.51 2.62 4.26
C LYS A 155 3.34 3.38 5.57
N GLU A 156 2.13 3.38 6.13
CA GLU A 156 1.83 4.09 7.39
C GLU A 156 2.71 3.61 8.53
N GLU A 157 2.92 2.28 8.65
CA GLU A 157 3.79 1.71 9.67
C GLU A 157 5.26 2.04 9.42
N PHE A 158 5.72 2.03 8.16
CA PHE A 158 7.09 2.40 7.81
C PHE A 158 7.37 3.87 8.16
N ASP A 159 6.48 4.79 7.76
CA ASP A 159 6.59 6.22 8.05
C ASP A 159 6.60 6.45 9.58
N ARG A 160 5.69 5.79 10.31
CA ARG A 160 5.66 5.84 11.78
C ARG A 160 6.97 5.33 12.41
N LEU A 161 7.54 4.25 11.89
CA LEU A 161 8.81 3.71 12.39
C LEU A 161 9.97 4.66 12.10
N MET A 162 9.98 5.34 10.95
CA MET A 162 10.99 6.36 10.62
C MET A 162 10.90 7.58 11.53
N GLU A 163 9.69 8.05 11.85
CA GLU A 163 9.48 9.21 12.73
C GLU A 163 9.81 8.93 14.19
N THR A 164 9.46 7.73 14.67
CA THR A 164 9.61 7.36 16.09
C THR A 164 10.99 6.80 16.43
N SER A 165 11.77 6.40 15.44
CA SER A 165 13.08 5.78 15.67
C SER A 165 14.14 6.81 16.08
N PRO A 166 14.96 6.51 17.11
CA PRO A 166 16.05 7.39 17.50
C PRO A 166 17.17 7.41 16.46
N VAL A 167 17.93 8.50 16.43
CA VAL A 167 19.07 8.67 15.51
C VAL A 167 20.12 7.59 15.75
N ILE A 168 20.57 6.95 14.67
CA ILE A 168 21.54 5.87 14.70
C ILE A 168 22.96 6.45 14.75
N PRO A 169 23.82 6.02 15.68
CA PRO A 169 25.21 6.51 15.75
C PRO A 169 26.07 6.08 14.54
N ASP A 170 26.93 6.97 14.05
CA ASP A 170 27.85 6.71 12.92
C ASP A 170 28.75 5.50 13.14
N LYS A 171 29.16 5.25 14.39
CA LYS A 171 29.97 4.08 14.75
C LYS A 171 29.25 2.77 14.41
N THR A 172 27.94 2.74 14.61
CA THR A 172 27.09 1.58 14.31
C THR A 172 26.92 1.40 12.80
N ILE A 173 26.78 2.50 12.05
CA ILE A 173 26.70 2.47 10.58
C ILE A 173 28.00 1.94 9.98
N LYS A 174 29.16 2.37 10.49
CA LYS A 174 30.47 1.85 10.07
C LYS A 174 30.58 0.35 10.38
N ALA A 175 30.21 -0.06 11.59
CA ALA A 175 30.19 -1.47 11.98
C ALA A 175 29.28 -2.32 11.08
N PHE A 176 28.15 -1.78 10.63
CA PHE A 176 27.27 -2.44 9.65
C PHE A 176 27.97 -2.65 8.31
N LYS A 177 28.55 -1.58 7.75
CA LYS A 177 29.26 -1.64 6.48
C LYS A 177 30.41 -2.64 6.52
N ASP A 178 31.14 -2.68 7.63
CA ASP A 178 32.27 -3.61 7.82
C ASP A 178 31.80 -5.06 8.00
N ALA A 179 30.72 -5.29 8.76
CA ALA A 179 30.19 -6.64 9.02
C ALA A 179 29.72 -7.35 7.75
N PHE A 180 29.17 -6.61 6.79
CA PHE A 180 28.55 -7.18 5.59
C PHE A 180 29.32 -6.92 4.29
N LYS A 181 30.50 -6.29 4.36
CA LYS A 181 31.35 -5.99 3.18
C LYS A 181 31.67 -7.21 2.32
N ASN A 182 31.77 -8.40 2.94
CA ASN A 182 32.23 -9.63 2.29
C ASN A 182 31.11 -10.66 2.04
N SER A 183 29.86 -10.37 2.43
CA SER A 183 28.74 -11.28 2.16
C SER A 183 28.20 -11.09 0.75
N GLY A 184 28.20 -12.15 -0.06
CA GLY A 184 27.73 -12.11 -1.46
C GLY A 184 26.24 -11.74 -1.63
N ASP A 185 25.44 -11.85 -0.57
CA ASP A 185 24.03 -11.43 -0.58
C ASP A 185 23.82 -9.97 -0.15
N PHE A 186 24.85 -9.32 0.43
CA PHE A 186 24.76 -7.91 0.82
C PHE A 186 24.76 -6.93 -0.35
N SER A 187 25.14 -7.39 -1.55
CA SER A 187 24.97 -6.62 -2.78
C SER A 187 23.55 -6.68 -3.32
N LYS A 188 22.75 -7.69 -2.93
CA LYS A 188 21.39 -7.90 -3.42
C LYS A 188 20.34 -7.18 -2.56
N ILE A 189 20.62 -6.98 -1.28
CA ILE A 189 19.72 -6.32 -0.32
C ILE A 189 19.69 -4.82 -0.58
N VAL A 190 18.49 -4.24 -0.64
CA VAL A 190 18.32 -2.78 -0.74
C VAL A 190 18.67 -2.11 0.60
N LYS A 191 19.60 -1.16 0.55
CA LYS A 191 20.12 -0.48 1.74
C LYS A 191 19.34 0.79 2.02
N PRO A 192 19.12 1.13 3.30
CA PRO A 192 18.67 2.45 3.69
C PRO A 192 19.62 3.56 3.23
N GLU A 193 19.07 4.75 2.99
CA GLU A 193 19.80 5.92 2.51
C GLU A 193 20.88 6.38 3.50
N ILE A 194 20.66 6.13 4.80
CA ILE A 194 21.63 6.41 5.89
C ILE A 194 22.93 5.58 5.77
N CYS A 195 22.96 4.55 4.90
CA CYS A 195 24.14 3.77 4.60
C CYS A 195 24.97 4.34 3.43
N ASP A 196 24.74 5.61 3.03
CA ASP A 196 25.40 6.32 1.92
C ASP A 196 25.19 5.70 0.54
N VAL A 197 24.04 5.05 0.32
CA VAL A 197 23.64 4.52 -0.98
C VAL A 197 22.44 5.32 -1.45
N LEU A 198 22.64 6.12 -2.50
CA LEU A 198 21.58 6.88 -3.17
C LEU A 198 21.30 6.23 -4.51
N VAL A 199 20.08 5.76 -4.69
CA VAL A 199 19.60 5.21 -5.97
C VAL A 199 18.64 6.22 -6.58
N SER A 200 18.78 6.46 -7.90
CA SER A 200 17.86 7.36 -8.61
C SER A 200 16.43 6.82 -8.55
N THR A 201 15.47 7.67 -8.19
CA THR A 201 14.04 7.34 -8.19
C THR A 201 13.51 7.02 -9.59
N ASP A 202 14.21 7.45 -10.64
CA ASP A 202 13.86 7.14 -12.04
C ASP A 202 13.90 5.63 -12.33
N MET A 203 14.75 4.88 -11.61
CA MET A 203 14.81 3.41 -11.73
C MET A 203 13.55 2.70 -11.23
N TYR A 204 12.70 3.39 -10.46
CA TYR A 204 11.46 2.86 -9.88
C TYR A 204 10.22 3.39 -10.62
N ARG A 205 10.41 4.19 -11.66
CA ARG A 205 9.30 4.72 -12.45
C ARG A 205 8.64 3.58 -13.22
N ASN A 206 7.34 3.40 -13.02
CA ASN A 206 6.59 2.43 -13.79
C ASN A 206 6.69 2.76 -15.30
N PRO A 207 7.10 1.81 -16.16
CA PRO A 207 7.17 2.00 -17.61
C PRO A 207 5.78 2.02 -18.28
N TRP A 208 4.71 2.31 -17.55
CA TRP A 208 3.32 2.35 -18.04
C TRP A 208 3.14 3.24 -19.27
N PHE A 209 4.00 4.24 -19.46
CA PHE A 209 3.97 5.10 -20.64
C PHE A 209 4.63 4.49 -21.89
N ASN A 210 5.09 3.24 -21.85
CA ASN A 210 5.63 2.56 -23.01
C ASN A 210 4.51 2.24 -24.02
N ASP A 211 4.80 2.37 -25.31
CA ASP A 211 3.78 2.31 -26.37
C ASP A 211 3.08 0.94 -26.44
N GLU A 212 3.78 -0.13 -26.05
CA GLU A 212 3.28 -1.50 -25.98
C GLU A 212 2.15 -1.67 -24.93
N ASN A 213 2.25 -0.98 -23.78
CA ASN A 213 1.24 -1.02 -22.72
C ASN A 213 0.01 -0.17 -23.08
N LYS A 214 0.20 0.94 -23.81
CA LYS A 214 -0.92 1.71 -24.39
C LYS A 214 -1.69 0.87 -25.40
N GLU A 215 -0.98 0.13 -26.26
CA GLU A 215 -1.58 -0.73 -27.27
C GLU A 215 -2.34 -1.89 -26.64
N LYS A 216 -1.81 -2.53 -25.59
CA LYS A 216 -2.51 -3.58 -24.85
C LYS A 216 -3.80 -3.08 -24.21
N LYS A 217 -3.77 -1.92 -23.54
CA LYS A 217 -4.96 -1.30 -22.94
C LYS A 217 -6.00 -0.91 -24.00
N MET A 218 -5.55 -0.44 -25.17
CA MET A 218 -6.43 -0.14 -26.29
C MET A 218 -7.09 -1.41 -26.83
N LYS A 219 -6.35 -2.51 -26.99
CA LYS A 219 -6.88 -3.82 -27.40
C LYS A 219 -7.89 -4.38 -26.41
N GLU A 220 -7.62 -4.30 -25.11
CA GLU A 220 -8.57 -4.72 -24.07
C GLU A 220 -9.85 -3.88 -24.09
N MET A 221 -9.74 -2.56 -24.25
CA MET A 221 -10.89 -1.67 -24.34
C MET A 221 -11.73 -1.95 -25.60
N VAL A 222 -11.09 -2.18 -26.75
CA VAL A 222 -11.76 -2.58 -28.00
C VAL A 222 -12.44 -3.94 -27.83
N ALA A 223 -11.78 -4.92 -27.23
CA ALA A 223 -12.37 -6.24 -26.97
C ALA A 223 -13.60 -6.15 -26.05
N LEU A 224 -13.53 -5.31 -25.00
CA LEU A 224 -14.66 -5.07 -24.11
C LEU A 224 -15.82 -4.39 -24.85
N GLN A 225 -15.54 -3.42 -25.71
CA GLN A 225 -16.54 -2.73 -26.53
C GLN A 225 -17.20 -3.69 -27.52
N VAL A 226 -16.42 -4.49 -28.25
CA VAL A 226 -16.92 -5.53 -29.16
C VAL A 226 -17.80 -6.53 -28.41
N SER A 227 -17.42 -6.93 -27.20
CA SER A 227 -18.23 -7.84 -26.39
C SER A 227 -19.58 -7.24 -25.96
N LYS A 228 -19.61 -5.94 -25.66
CA LYS A 228 -20.84 -5.20 -25.35
C LYS A 228 -21.71 -5.04 -26.59
N ASP A 229 -21.11 -4.67 -27.71
CA ASP A 229 -21.81 -4.48 -28.98
C ASP A 229 -22.40 -5.80 -29.51
N ASN A 230 -21.69 -6.92 -29.36
CA ASN A 230 -22.21 -8.25 -29.72
C ASN A 230 -23.39 -8.67 -28.85
N LYS A 231 -23.34 -8.44 -27.53
CA LYS A 231 -24.48 -8.69 -26.63
C LYS A 231 -25.69 -7.84 -27.01
N LEU A 232 -25.47 -6.57 -27.34
CA LEU A 232 -26.52 -5.65 -27.76
C LEU A 232 -27.13 -6.07 -29.11
N LYS A 233 -26.32 -6.50 -30.08
CA LYS A 233 -26.79 -7.04 -31.36
C LYS A 233 -27.65 -8.28 -31.17
N ILE A 234 -27.19 -9.26 -30.40
CA ILE A 234 -27.95 -10.50 -30.12
C ILE A 234 -29.29 -10.16 -29.44
N PHE A 235 -29.27 -9.23 -28.48
CA PHE A 235 -30.49 -8.76 -27.80
C PHE A 235 -31.47 -8.11 -28.79
N ASN A 236 -30.99 -7.23 -29.66
CA ASN A 236 -31.82 -6.56 -30.67
C ASN A 236 -32.36 -7.53 -31.74
N GLU A 237 -31.56 -8.49 -32.19
CA GLU A 237 -31.98 -9.54 -33.14
C GLU A 237 -33.05 -10.44 -32.53
N THR A 238 -32.90 -10.82 -31.25
CA THR A 238 -33.89 -11.63 -30.53
C THR A 238 -35.22 -10.88 -30.44
N ASN A 239 -35.19 -9.60 -30.05
CA ASN A 239 -36.39 -8.77 -29.98
C ASN A 239 -37.04 -8.57 -31.36
N THR A 240 -36.24 -8.43 -32.41
CA THR A 240 -36.73 -8.30 -33.80
C THR A 240 -37.38 -9.60 -34.28
N ASN A 241 -36.81 -10.75 -33.96
CA ASN A 241 -37.37 -12.05 -34.32
C ASN A 241 -38.68 -12.31 -33.58
N ILE A 242 -38.79 -11.96 -32.30
CA ILE A 242 -40.04 -12.05 -31.54
C ILE A 242 -41.15 -11.23 -32.22
N VAL A 243 -40.84 -10.01 -32.67
CA VAL A 243 -41.80 -9.15 -33.37
C VAL A 243 -42.17 -9.74 -34.73
N LYS A 244 -41.22 -10.31 -35.48
CA LYS A 244 -41.48 -10.98 -36.77
C LYS A 244 -42.32 -12.23 -36.61
N ASP A 245 -42.01 -13.08 -35.63
CA ASP A 245 -42.77 -14.30 -35.32
C ASP A 245 -44.18 -13.96 -34.87
N PHE A 246 -44.35 -12.89 -34.09
CA PHE A 246 -45.67 -12.37 -33.73
C PHE A 246 -46.44 -11.88 -34.96
N LYS A 247 -45.81 -11.07 -35.82
CA LYS A 247 -46.43 -10.60 -37.08
C LYS A 247 -46.88 -11.78 -37.96
N LYS A 248 -46.04 -12.81 -38.10
CA LYS A 248 -46.35 -14.02 -38.89
C LYS A 248 -47.51 -14.82 -38.28
N THR A 249 -47.43 -15.13 -36.98
CA THR A 249 -48.48 -15.88 -36.28
C THR A 249 -49.81 -15.13 -36.31
N PHE A 250 -49.78 -13.80 -36.17
CA PHE A 250 -50.97 -12.97 -36.25
C PHE A 250 -51.59 -12.96 -37.65
N PHE A 251 -50.76 -12.87 -38.70
CA PHE A 251 -51.21 -12.94 -40.08
C PHE A 251 -51.85 -14.31 -40.40
N ASP A 252 -51.20 -15.40 -39.98
CA ASP A 252 -51.69 -16.77 -40.21
C ASP A 252 -53.05 -17.03 -39.51
N LEU A 253 -53.30 -16.39 -38.36
CA LEU A 253 -54.54 -16.54 -37.59
C LEU A 253 -55.66 -15.59 -38.03
N ASN A 254 -55.33 -14.34 -38.40
CA ASN A 254 -56.31 -13.27 -38.62
C ASN A 254 -56.41 -12.82 -40.09
N ASN A 255 -55.59 -13.38 -40.98
CA ASN A 255 -55.53 -13.08 -42.42
C ASN A 255 -55.37 -11.58 -42.75
N ARG A 256 -54.78 -10.83 -41.80
CA ARG A 256 -54.48 -9.40 -41.88
C ARG A 256 -53.20 -9.09 -41.11
N GLU A 257 -52.57 -7.97 -41.44
CA GLU A 257 -51.43 -7.47 -40.66
C GLU A 257 -51.89 -6.89 -39.31
N PRO A 258 -51.10 -7.06 -38.23
CA PRO A 258 -51.38 -6.47 -36.93
C PRO A 258 -51.14 -4.96 -36.94
N LEU A 259 -52.00 -4.21 -36.25
CA LEU A 259 -51.82 -2.78 -36.01
C LEU A 259 -50.74 -2.53 -34.94
N ASP A 260 -50.07 -1.38 -34.97
CA ASP A 260 -49.03 -1.02 -33.99
C ASP A 260 -49.52 -1.16 -32.54
N SER A 261 -50.76 -0.75 -32.26
CA SER A 261 -51.38 -0.89 -30.94
C SER A 261 -51.51 -2.34 -30.50
N GLU A 262 -51.77 -3.27 -31.44
CA GLU A 262 -51.92 -4.70 -31.16
C GLU A 262 -50.56 -5.37 -30.93
N ILE A 263 -49.50 -4.93 -31.62
CA ILE A 263 -48.13 -5.36 -31.38
C ILE A 263 -47.66 -4.88 -30.00
N VAL A 264 -47.92 -3.61 -29.68
CA VAL A 264 -47.58 -3.03 -28.39
C VAL A 264 -48.34 -3.69 -27.25
N ASP A 265 -49.64 -3.91 -27.37
CA ASP A 265 -50.44 -4.49 -26.29
C ASP A 265 -50.10 -5.96 -25.99
N ASN A 266 -49.64 -6.73 -26.98
CA ASN A 266 -49.28 -8.14 -26.78
C ASN A 266 -47.80 -8.35 -26.39
N LEU A 267 -46.92 -7.40 -26.74
CA LEU A 267 -45.47 -7.53 -26.49
C LEU A 267 -44.93 -6.59 -25.41
N LYS A 268 -45.72 -5.64 -24.89
CA LYS A 268 -45.32 -4.72 -23.80
C LYS A 268 -44.87 -5.40 -22.51
N ASP A 269 -45.35 -6.61 -22.25
CA ASP A 269 -44.97 -7.39 -21.05
C ASP A 269 -43.62 -8.10 -21.23
N LYS A 270 -43.09 -8.17 -22.46
CA LYS A 270 -41.84 -8.89 -22.80
C LYS A 270 -40.74 -7.98 -23.31
N ILE A 271 -41.09 -6.84 -23.92
CA ILE A 271 -40.14 -5.91 -24.55
C ILE A 271 -40.48 -4.49 -24.10
N GLU A 272 -39.46 -3.71 -23.76
CA GLU A 272 -39.61 -2.31 -23.35
C GLU A 272 -40.21 -1.47 -24.50
N LEU A 273 -41.16 -0.58 -24.15
CA LEU A 273 -41.96 0.19 -25.11
C LEU A 273 -41.09 0.99 -26.10
N SER A 274 -39.98 1.56 -25.61
CA SER A 274 -39.04 2.38 -26.38
C SER A 274 -38.30 1.60 -27.47
N ILE A 275 -38.05 0.31 -27.23
CA ILE A 275 -37.38 -0.60 -28.16
C ILE A 275 -38.39 -1.13 -29.17
N LEU A 276 -39.61 -1.40 -28.72
CA LEU A 276 -40.68 -1.91 -29.57
C LEU A 276 -41.10 -0.88 -30.62
N THR A 277 -41.24 0.40 -30.26
CA THR A 277 -41.52 1.48 -31.21
C THR A 277 -40.42 1.59 -32.27
N LYS A 278 -39.14 1.53 -31.87
CA LYS A 278 -38.00 1.58 -32.81
C LYS A 278 -37.98 0.38 -33.76
N ILE A 279 -38.31 -0.82 -33.28
CA ILE A 279 -38.37 -2.02 -34.13
C ILE A 279 -39.55 -1.93 -35.10
N ILE A 280 -40.71 -1.47 -34.65
CA ILE A 280 -41.91 -1.27 -35.50
C ILE A 280 -41.62 -0.26 -36.61
N ASP A 281 -40.98 0.88 -36.28
CA ASP A 281 -40.59 1.90 -37.24
C ASP A 281 -39.54 1.40 -38.24
N SER A 282 -38.55 0.63 -37.79
CA SER A 282 -37.54 0.03 -38.69
C SER A 282 -38.12 -1.01 -39.65
N LEU A 283 -39.23 -1.66 -39.29
CA LEU A 283 -39.94 -2.63 -40.13
C LEU A 283 -40.97 -1.98 -41.06
N ARG A 284 -41.14 -0.65 -41.00
CA ARG A 284 -42.02 0.13 -41.89
C ARG A 284 -41.32 0.68 -43.13
N GLU A 285 -39.99 0.80 -43.13
CA GLU A 285 -39.27 1.35 -44.29
C GLU A 285 -39.29 0.38 -45.50
N PRO A 286 -39.84 0.80 -46.67
CA PRO A 286 -39.75 0.01 -47.89
C PRO A 286 -38.36 0.11 -48.54
N LEU A 287 -37.91 -0.97 -49.20
CA LEU A 287 -36.80 -0.95 -50.15
C LEU A 287 -37.05 0.15 -51.22
N ASN A 288 -36.41 1.30 -51.08
CA ASN A 288 -36.19 2.22 -52.20
C ASN A 288 -34.74 2.05 -52.68
N MET A 289 -34.53 1.08 -53.58
CA MET A 289 -33.44 1.15 -54.55
C MET A 289 -33.74 2.34 -55.47
N VAL A 290 -32.93 3.40 -55.36
CA VAL A 290 -32.81 4.40 -56.43
C VAL A 290 -32.01 3.73 -57.55
N ILE A 291 -32.70 3.41 -58.64
CA ILE A 291 -32.11 3.05 -59.94
C ILE A 291 -31.55 4.35 -60.54
N PRO A 292 -30.27 4.43 -60.97
CA PRO A 292 -29.83 5.51 -61.83
C PRO A 292 -30.36 5.25 -63.25
N GLU A 293 -31.26 6.09 -63.74
CA GLU A 293 -31.59 6.16 -65.17
C GLU A 293 -30.39 6.70 -65.94
N ASP A 294 -29.80 5.83 -66.74
CA ASP A 294 -28.97 6.19 -67.89
C ASP A 294 -29.90 6.79 -68.95
N SER A 295 -29.77 8.10 -69.17
CA SER A 295 -30.19 8.75 -70.42
C SER A 295 -29.00 9.57 -70.90
N GLY A 296 -28.42 9.09 -72.00
CA GLY A 296 -27.29 9.73 -72.64
C GLY A 296 -27.66 11.09 -73.23
N ASP A 297 -26.67 11.98 -73.24
CA ASP A 297 -26.50 12.91 -74.34
C ASP A 297 -25.02 12.87 -74.73
N ASN A 298 -24.78 12.44 -75.97
CA ASN A 298 -23.56 12.72 -76.71
C ASN A 298 -23.54 14.22 -77.02
N ASP A 299 -22.37 14.84 -76.92
CA ASP A 299 -21.77 15.70 -77.96
C ASP A 299 -20.55 16.39 -77.31
N GLU A 300 -19.35 15.95 -77.66
CA GLU A 300 -18.48 16.63 -78.65
C GLU A 300 -18.17 18.09 -78.30
N ASN A 301 -16.94 18.36 -77.84
CA ASN A 301 -15.91 18.93 -78.71
C ASN A 301 -14.65 19.35 -77.93
N VAL A 302 -13.52 18.84 -78.44
CA VAL A 302 -12.17 19.44 -78.57
C VAL A 302 -11.48 20.01 -77.32
#